data_AF-A0A965J294-F1
#
_entry.id   AF-A0A965J294-F1
#
_cell.length_a   1.000
_cell.length_b   1.000
_cell.length_c   1.000
_cell.angle_alpha   90.00
_cell.angle_beta   90.00
_cell.angle_gamma   90.00
#
_symmetry.space_group_name_H-M   'P 1'
#
loop_
_entity.id
_entity.type
_entity.pdbx_description
1 polymer ?
#
loop_
_entity_poly.entity_id
_entity_poly.type
_entity_poly.pdbx_seq_one_letter_code
_entity_poly.pdbx_strand_id
1 'polypeptide(L)'
;MLQSESPFLWFAAVNPKYQLPTDPIPLNAAIEGNGIGDSHVISVDIENKLLYELYNATQVGSGWEASSGAVFDLKTNTYRTEGWTSADAAGLPILPCLLRYDEVNSGKIDHAIRFTLSKPKVYKGYVYPALHKVNGTGSLGSSLPMGARLRLKSNFDITGYSIANQVILKAMKTY
;
A
#
# COMPACT_ATOMS: atom_id res chain seq x y z
N MET A 1 12.34 -20.41 35.34
CA MET A 1 13.01 -19.09 35.41
C MET A 1 14.17 -19.21 34.42
N LEU A 2 14.13 -18.74 33.18
CA LEU A 2 13.55 -17.52 32.61
C LEU A 2 12.76 -17.85 31.33
N GLN A 3 11.58 -17.24 31.18
CA GLN A 3 10.83 -17.16 29.93
C GLN A 3 11.57 -16.17 29.02
N SER A 4 11.96 -16.59 27.81
CA SER A 4 12.44 -15.67 26.78
C SER A 4 11.28 -15.28 25.87
N GLU A 5 10.50 -14.31 26.30
CA GLU A 5 9.55 -13.61 25.43
C GLU A 5 10.33 -12.66 24.52
N SER A 6 10.38 -12.96 23.22
CA SER A 6 10.66 -11.98 22.15
C SER A 6 10.29 -12.59 20.80
N PRO A 7 9.05 -12.41 20.31
CA PRO A 7 8.61 -12.88 18.99
C PRO A 7 8.80 -11.79 17.91
N PHE A 8 9.91 -11.05 17.98
CA PHE A 8 10.20 -9.95 17.04
C PHE A 8 11.50 -10.23 16.27
N LEU A 9 11.47 -11.23 15.39
CA LEU A 9 12.53 -11.40 14.40
C LEU A 9 12.21 -10.54 13.17
N TRP A 10 12.76 -9.33 13.20
CA TRP A 10 12.64 -8.30 12.18
C TRP A 10 13.43 -8.64 10.90
N PHE A 11 12.74 -8.69 9.75
CA PHE A 11 13.30 -8.26 8.46
C PHE A 11 12.39 -7.20 7.83
N ALA A 12 12.27 -6.05 8.49
CA ALA A 12 11.75 -4.86 7.86
C ALA A 12 12.72 -3.71 8.14
N ALA A 13 13.09 -2.96 7.10
CA ALA A 13 13.82 -1.71 7.23
C ALA A 13 12.92 -0.68 7.94
N VAL A 14 12.79 -0.81 9.26
CA VAL A 14 12.22 0.22 10.12
C VAL A 14 13.27 1.32 10.15
N ASN A 15 12.86 2.53 9.77
CA ASN A 15 13.71 3.69 9.96
C ASN A 15 14.03 3.80 11.47
N PRO A 16 15.32 3.79 11.88
CA PRO A 16 15.72 3.71 13.28
C PRO A 16 15.25 4.90 14.14
N LYS A 17 14.64 5.93 13.53
CA LYS A 17 14.02 7.06 14.24
C LYS A 17 12.67 6.75 14.89
N TYR A 18 12.00 5.64 14.55
CA TYR A 18 10.70 5.31 15.14
C TYR A 18 10.86 4.27 16.25
N GLN A 19 10.62 4.68 17.50
CA GLN A 19 10.32 3.73 18.58
C GLN A 19 8.94 3.15 18.29
N LEU A 20 8.86 1.85 18.09
CA LEU A 20 7.60 1.19 17.79
C LEU A 20 6.85 0.90 19.09
N PRO A 21 5.51 1.07 19.11
CA PRO A 21 4.68 0.60 20.22
C PRO A 21 4.92 -0.89 20.49
N THR A 22 4.60 -1.35 21.70
CA THR A 22 4.38 -2.78 21.95
C THR A 22 3.14 -3.20 21.15
N ASP A 23 3.32 -4.09 20.18
CA ASP A 23 2.28 -4.67 19.31
C ASP A 23 1.58 -3.69 18.33
N PRO A 24 2.31 -3.08 17.38
CA PRO A 24 1.74 -2.09 16.46
C PRO A 24 0.71 -2.67 15.46
N ILE A 25 0.66 -3.99 15.32
CA ILE A 25 -0.24 -4.70 14.41
C ILE A 25 -0.98 -5.78 15.21
N PRO A 26 -2.29 -5.63 15.46
CA PRO A 26 -3.09 -6.63 16.17
C PRO A 26 -2.97 -8.01 15.51
N LEU A 27 -2.88 -9.09 16.31
CA LEU A 27 -2.76 -10.45 15.77
C LEU A 27 -3.98 -10.91 14.96
N ASN A 28 -5.12 -10.26 15.17
CA ASN A 28 -6.34 -10.49 14.39
C ASN A 28 -6.48 -9.53 13.20
N ALA A 29 -5.43 -8.78 12.83
CA ALA A 29 -5.44 -7.95 11.64
C ALA A 29 -5.70 -8.82 10.39
N ALA A 30 -6.55 -8.32 9.50
CA ALA A 30 -6.89 -9.03 8.29
C ALA A 30 -5.66 -9.18 7.37
N ILE A 31 -5.49 -10.37 6.82
CA ILE A 31 -4.48 -10.66 5.80
C ILE A 31 -5.16 -10.69 4.44
N GLU A 32 -4.66 -9.91 3.49
CA GLU A 32 -5.15 -9.94 2.11
C GLU A 32 -5.13 -11.38 1.57
N GLY A 33 -6.20 -11.76 0.87
CA GLY A 33 -6.29 -13.08 0.25
C GLY A 33 -6.30 -14.23 1.25
N ASN A 34 -6.53 -13.97 2.55
CA ASN A 34 -6.40 -14.95 3.62
C ASN A 34 -5.00 -15.63 3.63
N GLY A 35 -3.94 -14.87 3.33
CA GLY A 35 -2.57 -15.39 3.28
C GLY A 35 -2.19 -16.05 1.95
N ILE A 36 -2.97 -15.82 0.89
CA ILE A 36 -2.68 -16.29 -0.46
C ILE A 36 -2.28 -15.10 -1.34
N GLY A 37 -1.11 -15.20 -1.99
CA GLY A 37 -0.57 -14.14 -2.84
C GLY A 37 0.27 -13.15 -2.04
N ASP A 38 0.16 -11.86 -2.36
CA ASP A 38 0.98 -10.82 -1.74
C ASP A 38 0.72 -10.66 -0.23
N SER A 39 -0.43 -11.12 0.27
CA SER A 39 -0.72 -11.26 1.70
C SER A 39 -0.40 -10.01 2.51
N HIS A 40 -0.85 -8.85 2.02
CA HIS A 40 -0.65 -7.58 2.70
C HIS A 40 -1.41 -7.53 4.03
N VAL A 41 -0.82 -6.85 5.02
CA VAL A 41 -1.47 -6.49 6.29
C VAL A 41 -1.31 -4.99 6.51
N ILE A 42 -2.42 -4.31 6.81
CA ILE A 42 -2.47 -2.86 6.99
C ILE A 42 -3.08 -2.57 8.37
N SER A 43 -2.37 -1.82 9.20
CA SER A 43 -2.82 -1.40 10.53
C SER A 43 -2.60 0.09 10.72
N VAL A 44 -3.55 0.75 11.37
CA VAL A 44 -3.47 2.17 11.72
C VAL A 44 -3.50 2.30 13.23
N ASP A 45 -2.43 2.85 13.78
CA ASP A 45 -2.40 3.32 15.16
C ASP A 45 -2.98 4.74 15.20
N ILE A 46 -4.22 4.81 15.70
CA ILE A 46 -5.00 6.06 15.77
C ILE A 46 -4.42 7.02 16.82
N GLU A 47 -3.80 6.50 17.88
CA GLU A 47 -3.26 7.31 18.98
C GLU A 47 -1.98 8.01 18.54
N ASN A 48 -1.05 7.25 17.97
CA ASN A 48 0.25 7.78 17.53
C ASN A 48 0.22 8.37 16.12
N LYS A 49 -0.85 8.12 15.35
CA LYS A 49 -1.00 8.48 13.92
C LYS A 49 0.06 7.80 13.05
N LEU A 50 0.26 6.52 13.28
CA LEU A 50 1.20 5.70 12.50
C LEU A 50 0.43 4.70 11.64
N LEU A 51 0.90 4.51 10.42
CA LEU A 51 0.43 3.50 9.50
C LEU A 51 1.51 2.43 9.34
N TYR A 52 1.13 1.18 9.57
CA TYR A 52 1.96 0.00 9.44
C TYR A 52 1.46 -0.84 8.27
N GLU A 53 2.36 -1.19 7.36
CA GLU A 53 2.03 -2.01 6.20
C GLU A 53 3.07 -3.11 6.01
N LEU A 54 2.61 -4.35 5.90
CA LEU A 54 3.43 -5.54 5.66
C LEU A 54 3.13 -6.13 4.29
N TYR A 55 4.14 -6.74 3.68
CA TYR A 55 4.03 -7.53 2.46
C TYR A 55 4.51 -8.97 2.69
N ASN A 56 3.79 -9.91 2.09
CA ASN A 56 3.94 -11.35 2.25
C ASN A 56 3.97 -11.73 3.73
N ALA A 57 2.92 -11.33 4.44
CA ALA A 57 2.84 -11.44 5.88
C ALA A 57 2.18 -12.75 6.32
N THR A 58 2.63 -13.29 7.45
CA THR A 58 2.03 -14.45 8.13
C THR A 58 2.07 -14.21 9.63
N GLN A 59 0.96 -14.49 10.31
CA GLN A 59 0.93 -14.45 11.78
C GLN A 59 1.66 -15.67 12.34
N VAL A 60 2.63 -15.45 13.23
CA VAL A 60 3.41 -16.52 13.87
C VAL A 60 3.43 -16.31 15.38
N GLY A 61 2.82 -17.24 16.13
CA GLY A 61 2.70 -17.14 17.58
C GLY A 61 2.02 -15.84 17.99
N SER A 62 2.72 -15.02 18.77
CA SER A 62 2.29 -13.69 19.22
C SER A 62 2.87 -12.54 18.38
N GLY A 63 3.28 -12.80 17.13
CA GLY A 63 3.84 -11.78 16.24
C GLY A 63 3.51 -12.01 14.77
N TRP A 64 4.24 -11.27 13.92
CA TRP A 64 4.11 -11.28 12.48
C TRP A 64 5.47 -11.51 11.82
N GLU A 65 5.52 -12.43 10.86
CA GLU A 65 6.61 -12.54 9.89
C GLU A 65 6.18 -11.88 8.59
N ALA A 66 7.09 -11.20 7.90
CA ALA A 66 6.83 -10.57 6.62
C ALA A 66 8.11 -10.49 5.79
N SER A 67 7.97 -10.49 4.45
CA SER A 67 9.12 -10.28 3.56
C SER A 67 9.55 -8.81 3.52
N SER A 68 8.63 -7.89 3.78
CA SER A 68 8.97 -6.49 4.04
C SER A 68 7.89 -5.79 4.85
N GLY A 69 8.27 -4.67 5.48
CA GLY A 69 7.36 -3.82 6.23
C GLY A 69 7.78 -2.35 6.17
N ALA A 70 6.79 -1.45 6.28
CA ALA A 70 7.02 -0.02 6.33
C ALA A 70 6.11 0.64 7.37
N VAL A 71 6.64 1.71 7.98
CA VAL A 71 5.90 2.58 8.91
C VAL A 71 5.88 3.98 8.31
N PHE A 72 4.70 4.60 8.33
CA PHE A 72 4.46 5.96 7.83
C PHE A 72 3.86 6.82 8.93
N ASP A 73 4.42 8.03 9.11
CA ASP A 73 3.86 9.04 10.00
C ASP A 73 2.75 9.81 9.29
N LEU A 74 1.50 9.60 9.70
CA LEU A 74 0.31 10.21 9.10
C LEU A 74 0.18 11.71 9.44
N LYS A 75 1.05 12.27 10.28
CA LYS A 75 1.12 13.72 10.56
C LYS A 75 1.94 14.47 9.51
N THR A 76 2.66 13.77 8.65
CA THR A 76 3.63 14.37 7.73
C THR A 76 3.50 13.81 6.32
N ASN A 77 3.99 14.57 5.33
CA ASN A 77 4.18 14.08 3.97
C ASN A 77 5.65 13.71 3.72
N THR A 78 6.38 13.26 4.74
CA THR A 78 7.75 12.79 4.55
C THR A 78 7.77 11.41 3.91
N TYR A 79 8.46 11.31 2.79
CA TYR A 79 8.61 10.08 2.03
C TYR A 79 9.72 9.19 2.61
N ARG A 80 9.72 7.91 2.24
CA ARG A 80 10.78 6.97 2.60
C ARG A 80 12.10 7.37 1.94
N THR A 81 13.21 6.85 2.45
CA THR A 81 14.54 7.04 1.84
C THR A 81 14.52 6.60 0.37
N GLU A 82 15.18 7.35 -0.51
CA GLU A 82 15.26 6.98 -1.92
C GLU A 82 15.84 5.57 -2.10
N GLY A 83 15.24 4.79 -3.01
CA GLY A 83 15.60 3.39 -3.23
C GLY A 83 15.03 2.41 -2.21
N TRP A 84 14.33 2.86 -1.16
CA TRP A 84 13.66 1.94 -0.22
C TRP A 84 12.27 1.56 -0.74
N THR A 85 12.00 0.26 -0.79
CA THR A 85 10.64 -0.25 -1.00
C THR A 85 9.78 -0.15 0.28
N SER A 86 8.50 -0.49 0.14
CA SER A 86 7.54 -0.72 1.21
C SER A 86 6.66 -1.93 0.85
N ALA A 87 5.56 -2.14 1.58
CA ALA A 87 4.51 -3.06 1.18
C ALA A 87 3.97 -2.74 -0.23
N ASP A 88 3.86 -1.45 -0.58
CA ASP A 88 3.80 -1.04 -1.98
C ASP A 88 5.22 -1.02 -2.59
N ALA A 89 5.38 -1.64 -3.75
CA ALA A 89 6.67 -1.74 -4.41
C ALA A 89 7.25 -0.39 -4.87
N ALA A 90 6.46 0.69 -4.93
CA ALA A 90 6.93 2.04 -5.26
C ALA A 90 7.62 2.75 -4.08
N GLY A 91 7.54 2.19 -2.86
CA GLY A 91 7.98 2.86 -1.63
C GLY A 91 6.93 3.80 -1.03
N LEU A 92 5.67 3.70 -1.48
CA LEU A 92 4.53 4.53 -1.05
C LEU A 92 3.63 3.79 -0.05
N PRO A 93 2.83 4.50 0.77
CA PRO A 93 1.79 3.85 1.55
C PRO A 93 0.63 3.36 0.67
N ILE A 94 0.09 2.17 0.96
CA ILE A 94 -1.07 1.58 0.30
C ILE A 94 -2.36 2.29 0.72
N LEU A 95 -2.56 2.45 2.03
CA LEU A 95 -3.85 2.89 2.61
C LEU A 95 -4.41 4.18 1.99
N PRO A 96 -3.63 5.26 1.76
CA PRO A 96 -4.17 6.52 1.22
C PRO A 96 -4.75 6.42 -0.20
N CYS A 97 -4.43 5.35 -0.93
CA CYS A 97 -4.91 5.10 -2.28
C CYS A 97 -5.70 3.79 -2.40
N LEU A 98 -6.03 3.15 -1.28
CA LEU A 98 -6.76 1.88 -1.24
C LEU A 98 -8.25 2.12 -1.47
N LEU A 99 -8.83 1.47 -2.47
CA LEU A 99 -10.27 1.49 -2.70
C LEU A 99 -10.99 0.72 -1.58
N ARG A 100 -11.95 1.35 -0.89
CA ARG A 100 -12.69 0.71 0.21
C ARG A 100 -14.18 0.57 -0.09
N TYR A 101 -14.77 -0.50 0.43
CA TYR A 101 -16.19 -0.80 0.26
C TYR A 101 -17.09 0.34 0.77
N ASP A 102 -16.80 0.86 1.97
CA ASP A 102 -17.62 1.91 2.60
C ASP A 102 -17.69 3.19 1.76
N GLU A 103 -16.62 3.51 1.04
CA GLU A 103 -16.57 4.68 0.14
C GLU A 103 -17.49 4.48 -1.07
N VAL A 104 -17.41 3.30 -1.68
CA VAL A 104 -18.32 2.92 -2.77
C VAL A 104 -19.77 2.91 -2.30
N ASN A 105 -20.03 2.34 -1.12
CA ASN A 105 -21.36 2.26 -0.54
C ASN A 105 -21.92 3.64 -0.16
N SER A 106 -21.06 4.56 0.30
CA SER A 106 -21.43 5.96 0.56
C SER A 106 -21.62 6.81 -0.72
N GLY A 107 -21.24 6.27 -1.89
CA GLY A 107 -21.39 6.93 -3.17
C GLY A 107 -20.25 7.89 -3.55
N LYS A 108 -19.16 7.94 -2.78
CA LYS A 108 -18.04 8.86 -3.03
C LYS A 108 -16.70 8.26 -2.59
N ILE A 109 -15.72 8.32 -3.49
CA ILE A 109 -14.31 8.12 -3.21
C ILE A 109 -13.62 9.46 -3.48
N ASP A 110 -12.90 9.99 -2.51
CA ASP A 110 -12.32 11.34 -2.54
C ASP A 110 -10.79 11.36 -2.66
N HIS A 111 -10.20 10.23 -3.05
CA HIS A 111 -8.77 10.08 -3.28
C HIS A 111 -8.46 9.37 -4.61
N ALA A 112 -7.18 9.42 -5.01
CA ALA A 112 -6.69 8.64 -6.15
C ALA A 112 -6.69 7.14 -5.81
N ILE A 113 -6.95 6.29 -6.79
CA ILE A 113 -6.98 4.83 -6.61
C ILE A 113 -5.67 4.25 -7.12
N ARG A 114 -4.98 3.46 -6.27
CA ARG A 114 -3.83 2.67 -6.72
C ARG A 114 -4.31 1.42 -7.45
N PHE A 115 -3.50 0.94 -8.40
CA PHE A 115 -3.74 -0.33 -9.07
C PHE A 115 -2.41 -0.97 -9.46
N THR A 116 -2.42 -2.28 -9.67
CA THR A 116 -1.24 -3.04 -10.09
C THR A 116 -1.23 -3.23 -11.60
N LEU A 117 -0.02 -3.35 -12.15
CA LEU A 117 0.22 -3.63 -13.56
C LEU A 117 1.05 -4.89 -13.69
N SER A 118 0.80 -5.66 -14.76
CA SER A 118 1.67 -6.78 -15.08
C SER A 118 3.06 -6.29 -15.49
N LYS A 119 4.08 -7.09 -15.21
CA LYS A 119 5.50 -6.78 -15.45
C LYS A 119 5.82 -6.20 -16.85
N PRO A 120 5.20 -6.65 -17.97
CA PRO A 120 5.42 -6.07 -19.30
C PRO A 120 4.86 -4.66 -19.50
N LYS A 121 3.97 -4.20 -18.61
CA LYS A 121 3.38 -2.85 -18.64
C LYS A 121 4.12 -1.85 -17.73
N VAL A 122 5.13 -2.32 -17.00
CA VAL A 122 5.92 -1.50 -16.07
C VAL A 122 7.29 -1.22 -16.67
N TYR A 123 7.61 0.06 -16.86
CA TYR A 123 8.96 0.53 -17.22
C TYR A 123 9.85 0.52 -15.97
N LYS A 124 11.14 0.18 -16.13
CA LYS A 124 12.12 0.14 -15.03
C LYS A 124 12.56 1.55 -14.59
N GLY A 125 11.65 2.28 -13.98
CA GLY A 125 11.85 3.62 -13.43
C GLY A 125 10.73 4.00 -12.47
N TYR A 126 10.87 5.17 -11.86
CA TYR A 126 9.84 5.78 -11.01
C TYR A 126 9.72 7.27 -11.32
N VAL A 127 8.58 7.84 -10.98
CA VAL A 127 8.35 9.28 -10.94
C VAL A 127 7.88 9.68 -9.53
N TYR A 128 8.38 10.81 -9.06
CA TYR A 128 8.02 11.33 -7.74
C TYR A 128 6.49 11.47 -7.60
N PRO A 129 5.89 11.10 -6.44
CA PRO A 129 6.53 10.79 -5.15
C PRO A 129 7.00 9.34 -4.97
N ALA A 130 6.86 8.45 -5.97
CA ALA A 130 7.50 7.14 -5.88
C ALA A 130 9.03 7.30 -5.87
N LEU A 131 9.70 6.49 -5.04
CA LEU A 131 11.14 6.56 -4.82
C LEU A 131 11.85 5.22 -5.01
N HIS A 132 11.10 4.18 -5.42
CA HIS A 132 11.63 2.86 -5.72
C HIS A 132 11.06 2.33 -7.04
N LYS A 133 11.87 1.57 -7.78
CA LYS A 133 11.51 0.93 -9.05
C LYS A 133 11.58 -0.59 -8.90
N VAL A 134 10.66 -1.27 -9.57
CA VAL A 134 10.74 -2.72 -9.74
C VAL A 134 11.46 -3.08 -11.03
N ASN A 135 11.86 -4.34 -11.16
CA ASN A 135 12.45 -4.87 -12.38
C ASN A 135 11.37 -5.16 -13.44
N GLY A 136 10.66 -4.12 -13.89
CA GLY A 136 9.70 -4.18 -15.00
C GLY A 136 10.38 -4.50 -16.33
N THR A 137 9.62 -5.04 -17.29
CA THR A 137 10.11 -5.40 -18.64
C THR A 137 9.46 -4.58 -19.74
N GLY A 138 8.72 -3.54 -19.37
CA GLY A 138 8.13 -2.58 -20.30
C GLY A 138 9.15 -1.59 -20.85
N SER A 139 8.82 -0.98 -21.98
CA SER A 139 9.67 -0.01 -22.67
C SER A 139 9.28 1.44 -22.35
N LEU A 140 10.27 2.34 -22.37
CA LEU A 140 10.02 3.77 -22.24
C LEU A 140 9.08 4.24 -23.36
N GLY A 141 8.07 5.04 -23.02
CA GLY A 141 7.08 5.57 -23.97
C GLY A 141 5.88 4.67 -24.27
N SER A 142 5.92 3.39 -23.88
CA SER A 142 4.79 2.46 -24.06
C SER A 142 4.37 1.73 -22.78
N SER A 143 5.08 1.96 -21.68
CA SER A 143 4.86 1.40 -20.35
C SER A 143 5.01 2.47 -19.28
N LEU A 144 4.48 2.22 -18.08
CA LEU A 144 4.44 3.21 -17.01
C LEU A 144 5.56 2.98 -15.97
N PRO A 145 6.24 4.03 -15.50
CA PRO A 145 7.09 3.93 -14.31
C PRO A 145 6.23 3.80 -13.04
N MET A 146 6.85 3.33 -11.94
CA MET A 146 6.21 3.38 -10.62
C MET A 146 5.86 4.83 -10.26
N GLY A 147 4.71 5.05 -9.61
CA GLY A 147 4.23 6.39 -9.25
C GLY A 147 3.60 7.19 -10.39
N ALA A 148 3.53 6.64 -11.62
CA ALA A 148 2.82 7.30 -12.71
C ALA A 148 1.33 7.48 -12.36
N ARG A 149 0.80 8.66 -12.69
CA ARG A 149 -0.63 8.97 -12.51
C ARG A 149 -1.37 8.86 -13.82
N LEU A 150 -2.46 8.11 -13.81
CA LEU A 150 -3.42 8.03 -14.89
C LEU A 150 -4.74 8.62 -14.42
N ARG A 151 -5.43 9.31 -15.33
CA ARG A 151 -6.79 9.78 -15.11
C ARG A 151 -7.65 9.31 -16.26
N LEU A 152 -8.81 8.75 -15.95
CA LEU A 152 -9.82 8.42 -16.93
C LEU A 152 -10.30 9.71 -17.62
N LYS A 153 -10.47 9.66 -18.95
CA LYS A 153 -10.95 10.83 -19.69
C LYS A 153 -12.30 11.30 -19.11
N SER A 154 -12.46 12.61 -18.93
CA SER A 154 -13.68 13.19 -18.35
C SER A 154 -14.93 12.82 -19.14
N ASN A 155 -14.81 12.68 -20.46
CA ASN A 155 -15.89 12.33 -21.39
C ASN A 155 -16.11 10.82 -21.60
N PHE A 156 -15.40 9.94 -20.89
CA PHE A 156 -15.66 8.50 -20.96
C PHE A 156 -17.08 8.21 -20.46
N ASP A 157 -17.95 7.58 -21.24
CA ASP A 157 -19.31 7.31 -20.80
C ASP A 157 -19.33 6.23 -19.71
N ILE A 158 -19.93 6.55 -18.57
CA ILE A 158 -20.04 5.64 -17.41
C ILE A 158 -21.49 5.20 -17.15
N THR A 159 -22.46 5.71 -17.92
CA THR A 159 -23.90 5.52 -17.64
C THR A 159 -24.34 4.06 -17.73
N GLY A 160 -23.68 3.27 -18.59
CA GLY A 160 -23.94 1.83 -18.73
C GLY A 160 -23.36 0.94 -17.62
N TYR A 161 -22.61 1.49 -16.67
CA TYR A 161 -22.04 0.74 -15.55
C TYR A 161 -22.98 0.72 -14.35
N SER A 162 -22.83 -0.29 -13.47
CA SER A 162 -23.56 -0.34 -12.19
C SER A 162 -23.29 0.92 -11.35
N ILE A 163 -24.21 1.25 -10.44
CA ILE A 163 -24.07 2.42 -9.56
C ILE A 163 -22.74 2.39 -8.79
N ALA A 164 -22.37 1.23 -8.24
CA ALA A 164 -21.09 1.04 -7.55
C ALA A 164 -19.89 1.34 -8.46
N ASN A 165 -19.89 0.83 -9.69
CA ASN A 165 -18.81 1.08 -10.65
C ASN A 165 -18.78 2.54 -11.11
N GLN A 166 -19.92 3.21 -11.21
CA GLN A 166 -19.97 4.64 -11.52
C GLN A 166 -19.28 5.48 -10.44
N VAL A 167 -19.35 5.10 -9.16
CA VAL A 167 -18.63 5.78 -8.07
C VAL A 167 -17.12 5.68 -8.28
N ILE A 168 -16.62 4.47 -8.56
CA ILE A 168 -15.20 4.21 -8.86
C ILE A 168 -14.75 4.99 -10.09
N LEU A 169 -15.51 4.90 -11.18
CA LEU A 169 -15.17 5.57 -12.44
C LEU A 169 -15.23 7.10 -12.32
N LYS A 170 -16.11 7.66 -11.48
CA LYS A 170 -16.12 9.10 -11.15
C LYS A 170 -14.83 9.51 -10.43
N ALA A 171 -14.36 8.71 -9.48
CA ALA A 171 -13.08 8.97 -8.82
C ALA A 171 -11.90 8.91 -9.80
N MET A 172 -11.85 7.89 -10.66
CA MET A 172 -10.83 7.76 -11.71
C MET A 172 -10.86 8.91 -12.73
N LYS A 173 -12.01 9.56 -12.96
CA LYS A 173 -12.10 10.76 -13.81
C LYS A 173 -11.58 12.02 -13.12
N THR A 174 -11.60 12.03 -11.79
CA THR A 174 -11.29 13.21 -10.96
C THR A 174 -9.80 13.26 -10.60
N TYR A 175 -9.24 12.13 -10.18
CA TYR A 175 -7.88 12.01 -9.62
C TYR A 175 -6.90 11.29 -10.54
#